data_AF-A0A6J6F391-F1
#
_entry.id   AF-A0A6J6F391-F1
#
_cell.length_a   1.000
_cell.length_b   1.000
_cell.length_c   1.000
_cell.angle_alpha   90.00
_cell.angle_beta   90.00
_cell.angle_gamma   90.00
#
_symmetry.space_group_name_H-M   'P 1'
#
loop_
_entity.id
_entity.type
_entity.pdbx_description
1 polymer ?
#
loop_
_entity_poly.entity_id
_entity_poly.type
_entity_poly.pdbx_seq_one_letter_code
_entity_poly.pdbx_strand_id
1 'polypeptide(L)'
;MGVVIGATAVIGDDVMIYHNVTLGAKSNIGVTAKDKRHPTIGNNVLIGAGAKVLGNINIGDGSKIAANSVVTKDLLPQSTVETGDSFVI
;
A
#
# COMPACT_ATOMS: atom_id res chain seq x y z
N MET A 1 4.85 -15.29 10.38
CA MET A 1 4.10 -14.35 9.53
C MET A 1 4.25 -12.96 10.12
N GLY A 2 4.41 -11.92 9.30
CA GLY A 2 4.70 -10.57 9.81
C GLY A 2 4.27 -9.47 8.85
N VAL A 3 4.59 -8.23 9.18
CA VAL A 3 4.36 -7.06 8.32
C VAL A 3 5.69 -6.65 7.70
N VAL A 4 5.70 -6.32 6.41
CA VAL A 4 6.89 -5.81 5.71
C VAL A 4 6.67 -4.35 5.36
N ILE A 5 7.51 -3.48 5.92
CA ILE A 5 7.52 -2.04 5.62
C ILE A 5 8.82 -1.68 4.91
N GLY A 6 8.69 -1.18 3.69
CA GLY A 6 9.83 -0.78 2.88
C GLY A 6 10.53 0.48 3.39
N ALA A 7 11.83 0.60 3.11
CA ALA A 7 12.70 1.64 3.66
C ALA A 7 12.28 3.09 3.37
N THR A 8 11.53 3.32 2.29
CA THR A 8 11.05 4.66 1.90
C THR A 8 9.53 4.78 2.01
N ALA A 9 8.88 3.84 2.70
CA ALA A 9 7.44 3.92 2.93
C ALA A 9 7.15 5.11 3.84
N VAL A 10 6.05 5.81 3.58
CA VAL A 10 5.55 6.87 4.45
C VAL A 10 4.18 6.41 4.93
N ILE A 11 3.94 6.49 6.23
CA ILE A 11 2.69 6.05 6.86
C ILE A 11 2.18 7.23 7.67
N GLY A 12 0.96 7.68 7.38
CA GLY A 12 0.27 8.72 8.12
C GLY A 12 -0.22 8.24 9.49
N ASP A 13 -1.07 9.07 10.09
CA ASP A 13 -1.60 8.85 11.42
C ASP A 13 -2.79 7.88 11.40
N ASP A 14 -2.98 7.14 12.51
CA ASP A 14 -4.10 6.22 12.72
C ASP A 14 -4.31 5.16 11.63
N VAL A 15 -3.22 4.69 11.01
CA VAL A 15 -3.26 3.62 10.01
C VAL A 15 -3.32 2.26 10.70
N MET A 16 -4.31 1.44 10.31
CA MET A 16 -4.45 0.07 10.76
C MET A 16 -3.86 -0.90 9.73
N ILE A 17 -2.81 -1.63 10.11
CA ILE A 17 -2.13 -2.61 9.25
C ILE A 17 -2.27 -4.01 9.86
N TYR A 18 -3.01 -4.89 9.17
CA TYR A 18 -3.16 -6.28 9.60
C TYR A 18 -1.92 -7.13 9.26
N HIS A 19 -1.89 -8.36 9.77
CA HIS A 19 -0.78 -9.29 9.55
C HIS A 19 -0.59 -9.61 8.05
N ASN A 20 0.63 -10.01 7.70
CA ASN A 20 1.00 -10.43 6.33
C ASN A 20 0.91 -9.33 5.25
N VAL A 21 0.74 -8.07 5.65
CA VAL A 21 0.77 -6.93 4.73
C VAL A 21 2.19 -6.63 4.24
N THR A 22 2.30 -6.18 2.99
CA THR A 22 3.56 -5.71 2.38
C THR A 22 3.40 -4.30 1.82
N LEU A 23 4.17 -3.35 2.34
CA LEU A 23 4.39 -2.03 1.71
C LEU A 23 5.72 -2.06 0.96
N GLY A 24 5.66 -2.51 -0.29
CA GLY A 24 6.84 -2.93 -1.07
C GLY A 24 7.15 -2.02 -2.24
N ALA A 25 8.29 -2.28 -2.88
CA ALA A 25 8.61 -1.70 -4.18
C ALA A 25 8.01 -2.55 -5.30
N LYS A 26 7.69 -1.93 -6.45
CA LYS A 26 7.49 -2.67 -7.71
C LYS A 26 8.85 -3.02 -8.33
N SER A 27 8.83 -3.94 -9.29
CA SER A 27 9.98 -4.17 -10.17
C SER A 27 10.27 -2.86 -10.91
N ASN A 28 11.41 -2.24 -10.59
CA ASN A 28 11.75 -0.94 -11.12
C ASN A 28 13.11 -1.03 -11.79
N ILE A 29 13.11 -1.09 -13.12
CA ILE A 29 14.32 -0.92 -13.94
C ILE A 29 14.75 0.55 -13.79
N GLY A 30 15.96 0.79 -13.30
CA GLY A 30 16.54 2.14 -13.18
C GLY A 30 16.23 2.91 -11.90
N VAL A 31 15.52 2.33 -10.92
CA VAL A 31 15.29 2.94 -9.60
C VAL A 31 16.21 2.30 -8.58
N THR A 32 16.99 3.13 -7.88
CA THR A 32 17.95 2.69 -6.89
C THR A 32 17.31 2.54 -5.51
N ALA A 33 18.04 1.95 -4.55
CA ALA A 33 17.58 1.85 -3.17
C ALA A 33 17.42 3.22 -2.47
N LYS A 34 18.04 4.28 -3.02
CA LYS A 34 17.97 5.66 -2.48
C LYS A 34 16.73 6.41 -2.95
N ASP A 35 16.11 5.96 -4.05
CA ASP A 35 14.95 6.62 -4.63
C ASP A 35 13.67 6.20 -3.90
N LYS A 36 12.68 7.10 -3.86
CA LYS A 36 11.34 6.81 -3.34
C LYS A 36 10.69 5.72 -4.20
N ARG A 37 10.54 4.52 -3.63
CA ARG A 37 10.07 3.32 -4.35
C ARG A 37 8.99 2.51 -3.63
N HIS A 38 8.61 2.93 -2.43
CA HIS A 38 7.60 2.31 -1.58
C HIS A 38 6.42 3.27 -1.39
N PRO A 39 5.23 2.79 -1.01
CA PRO A 39 4.02 3.61 -1.02
C PRO A 39 4.04 4.72 0.05
N THR A 40 3.12 5.66 -0.12
CA THR A 40 2.73 6.66 0.87
C THR A 40 1.30 6.38 1.27
N ILE A 41 1.08 6.12 2.56
CA ILE A 41 -0.23 5.81 3.13
C ILE A 41 -0.73 7.05 3.86
N GLY A 42 -1.91 7.53 3.49
CA GLY A 42 -2.61 8.63 4.15
C GLY A 42 -3.14 8.26 5.53
N ASN A 43 -3.82 9.22 6.16
CA ASN A 43 -4.34 9.08 7.52
C ASN A 43 -5.58 8.19 7.57
N ASN A 44 -5.82 7.53 8.70
CA ASN A 44 -7.01 6.72 8.97
C ASN A 44 -7.27 5.60 7.93
N VAL A 45 -6.21 5.11 7.28
CA VAL A 45 -6.29 4.04 6.29
C VAL A 45 -6.36 2.67 6.98
N LEU A 46 -7.19 1.77 6.46
CA LEU A 46 -7.23 0.37 6.88
C LEU A 46 -6.67 -0.53 5.78
N ILE A 47 -5.67 -1.35 6.12
CA ILE A 47 -5.03 -2.31 5.21
C ILE A 47 -5.26 -3.73 5.70
N GLY A 48 -6.15 -4.46 5.00
CA GLY A 48 -6.55 -5.81 5.31
C GLY A 48 -5.42 -6.84 5.26
N ALA A 49 -5.61 -7.95 5.95
CA ALA A 49 -4.59 -8.98 6.10
C ALA A 49 -4.10 -9.52 4.74
N GLY A 50 -2.78 -9.72 4.61
CA GLY A 50 -2.18 -10.26 3.38
C GLY A 50 -2.09 -9.31 2.19
N ALA A 51 -2.65 -8.09 2.28
CA ALA A 51 -2.62 -7.14 1.18
C ALA A 51 -1.19 -6.69 0.81
N LYS A 52 -0.96 -6.39 -0.47
CA LYS A 52 0.31 -5.87 -0.98
C LYS A 52 0.08 -4.52 -1.64
N VAL A 53 0.74 -3.49 -1.13
CA VAL A 53 0.71 -2.13 -1.67
C VAL A 53 2.11 -1.85 -2.21
N LEU A 54 2.24 -1.74 -3.54
CA LEU A 54 3.53 -1.83 -4.22
C LEU A 54 3.80 -0.60 -5.08
N GLY A 55 5.01 -0.03 -4.91
CA GLY A 55 5.54 1.07 -5.71
C GLY A 55 5.43 2.43 -5.05
N ASN A 56 5.95 3.46 -5.72
CA ASN A 56 5.77 4.84 -5.30
C ASN A 56 4.35 5.32 -5.67
N ILE A 57 3.38 4.91 -4.86
CA ILE A 57 1.96 5.24 -5.02
C ILE A 57 1.39 5.86 -3.74
N ASN A 58 0.31 6.60 -3.88
CA ASN A 58 -0.37 7.30 -2.79
C ASN A 58 -1.71 6.66 -2.48
N ILE A 59 -1.94 6.30 -1.22
CA ILE A 59 -3.23 5.85 -0.72
C ILE A 59 -3.88 6.99 0.04
N GLY A 60 -4.94 7.56 -0.49
CA GLY A 60 -5.61 8.72 0.11
C GLY A 60 -6.25 8.42 1.48
N ASP A 61 -6.43 9.47 2.27
CA ASP A 61 -6.94 9.40 3.64
C ASP A 61 -8.28 8.67 3.74
N GLY A 62 -8.47 7.90 4.80
CA GLY A 62 -9.71 7.15 5.08
C GLY A 62 -9.98 5.98 4.13
N SER A 63 -9.05 5.64 3.23
CA SER A 63 -9.23 4.52 2.31
C SER A 63 -9.17 3.17 3.01
N LYS A 64 -9.83 2.18 2.44
CA LYS A 64 -9.88 0.80 2.95
C LYS A 64 -9.44 -0.18 1.87
N ILE A 65 -8.48 -1.03 2.20
CA ILE A 65 -7.94 -2.05 1.30
C ILE A 65 -8.36 -3.42 1.83
N ALA A 66 -9.08 -4.20 1.03
CA ALA A 66 -9.48 -5.56 1.38
C ALA A 66 -8.28 -6.51 1.57
N ALA A 67 -8.55 -7.61 2.27
CA ALA A 67 -7.57 -8.65 2.51
C ALA A 67 -7.10 -9.30 1.19
N ASN A 68 -5.81 -9.63 1.12
CA ASN A 68 -5.14 -10.23 -0.06
C ASN A 68 -5.17 -9.39 -1.36
N SER A 69 -5.64 -8.14 -1.33
CA SER A 69 -5.59 -7.25 -2.52
C SER A 69 -4.16 -6.87 -2.89
N VAL A 70 -3.91 -6.66 -4.18
CA VAL A 70 -2.65 -6.11 -4.71
C VAL A 70 -2.91 -4.73 -5.30
N VAL A 71 -2.38 -3.70 -4.64
CA VAL A 71 -2.59 -2.30 -5.01
C VAL A 71 -1.30 -1.72 -5.58
N THR A 72 -1.39 -1.20 -6.81
CA THR A 72 -0.22 -0.73 -7.56
C THR A 72 -0.43 0.65 -8.22
N LYS A 73 -1.51 1.35 -7.91
CA LYS A 73 -1.87 2.70 -8.40
C LYS A 73 -2.43 3.48 -7.22
N ASP A 74 -2.44 4.79 -7.40
CA ASP A 74 -2.96 5.72 -6.42
C ASP A 74 -4.45 5.48 -6.16
N LEU A 75 -4.85 5.65 -4.91
CA LEU A 75 -6.25 5.68 -4.47
C LEU A 75 -6.58 7.09 -4.02
N LEU A 76 -7.73 7.60 -4.44
CA LEU A 76 -8.28 8.84 -3.92
C LEU A 76 -8.72 8.65 -2.45
N PRO A 77 -8.82 9.73 -1.64
CA PRO A 77 -9.36 9.63 -0.30
C PRO A 77 -10.73 8.93 -0.25
N GLN A 78 -10.98 8.22 0.85
CA GLN A 78 -12.20 7.45 1.11
C GLN A 78 -12.51 6.33 0.09
N SER A 79 -11.53 5.91 -0.70
CA SER A 79 -11.70 4.78 -1.62
C SER A 79 -11.80 3.46 -0.87
N THR A 80 -12.62 2.54 -1.36
CA THR A 80 -12.67 1.15 -0.87
C THR A 80 -12.25 0.22 -2.01
N VAL A 81 -11.24 -0.61 -1.77
CA VAL A 81 -10.82 -1.70 -2.66
C VAL A 81 -11.43 -2.99 -2.14
N GLU A 82 -12.22 -3.68 -2.96
CA GLU A 82 -12.89 -4.93 -2.58
C GLU A 82 -12.09 -6.16 -3.05
N THR A 83 -12.41 -7.33 -2.47
CA THR A 83 -11.77 -8.59 -2.83
C THR A 83 -12.15 -9.00 -4.25
N GLY A 84 -11.17 -9.20 -5.12
CA GLY A 84 -11.41 -9.57 -6.53
C GLY A 84 -11.30 -8.40 -7.51
N ASP A 85 -11.20 -7.16 -7.00
CA ASP A 85 -10.76 -6.02 -7.78
C ASP A 85 -9.32 -6.26 -8.24
N SER A 86 -9.19 -6.83 -9.45
CA SER A 86 -7.92 -6.96 -10.16
C SER A 86 -7.47 -5.60 -10.74
N PHE A 87 -8.10 -4.50 -10.31
CA PHE A 87 -8.03 -3.17 -10.88
C PHE A 87 -6.79 -2.39 -10.47
N VAL A 88 -5.61 -3.01 -10.47
CA VAL A 88 -4.39 -2.23 -10.29
C VAL A 88 -3.18 -2.85 -11.00
N ILE A 89 -3.25 -2.98 -12.34
CA ILE A 89 -2.07 -3.12 -13.21
C ILE A 89 -1.60 -1.73 -13.64
#